data_AF-A0A9P6UE19-F1
#
_entry.id   AF-A0A9P6UE19-F1
#
_cell.length_a   1.000
_cell.length_b   1.000
_cell.length_c   1.000
_cell.angle_alpha   90.00
_cell.angle_beta   90.00
_cell.angle_gamma   90.00
#
_symmetry.space_group_name_H-M   'P 1'
#
loop_
_entity.id
_entity.type
_entity.pdbx_description
1 polymer ?
#
loop_
_entity_poly.entity_id
_entity_poly.type
_entity_poly.pdbx_seq_one_letter_code
_entity_poly.pdbx_strand_id
1 'polypeptide(L)'
;MSTKFQSINCSTAQENGSPQGRAFKHGDMAITSTVYRDTSAFLEAYKDIPAVDRCFNELTRERRDCAEYYNIDWELKADDDQTIQGLEMYAFSSFLEARNRFKPEYPVISEQCRVLSASSKSKVSLHIVIQ
;
A
#
# COMPACT_ATOMS: atom_id res chain seq x y z
N MET A 1 -23.06 -20.39 5.52
CA MET A 1 -22.90 -18.94 5.71
C MET A 1 -21.60 -18.71 6.45
N SER A 2 -20.60 -18.05 5.86
CA SER A 2 -19.32 -17.80 6.53
C SER A 2 -18.81 -16.42 6.15
N THR A 3 -18.89 -15.51 7.11
CA THR A 3 -18.44 -14.13 7.08
C THR A 3 -16.92 -14.10 6.94
N LYS A 4 -16.41 -13.42 5.91
CA LYS A 4 -15.03 -13.57 5.44
C LYS A 4 -14.24 -12.26 5.57
N PHE A 5 -13.64 -12.10 6.75
CA PHE A 5 -12.84 -10.97 7.24
C PHE A 5 -11.67 -10.50 6.35
N GLN A 6 -11.48 -9.18 6.23
CA GLN A 6 -10.28 -8.46 5.73
C GLN A 6 -9.40 -8.11 6.93
N SER A 7 -8.07 -8.16 6.83
CA SER A 7 -7.23 -7.75 7.94
C SER A 7 -6.17 -6.73 7.61
N ILE A 8 -6.11 -5.69 8.45
CA ILE A 8 -5.14 -4.61 8.39
C ILE A 8 -4.26 -4.76 9.64
N ASN A 9 -2.95 -4.78 9.45
CA ASN A 9 -1.98 -4.80 10.54
C ASN A 9 -1.56 -3.36 10.85
N CYS A 10 -1.68 -2.97 12.11
CA CYS A 10 -1.15 -1.71 12.64
C CYS A 10 0.17 -1.97 13.35
N SER A 11 1.19 -1.16 13.08
CA SER A 11 2.42 -1.10 13.87
C SER A 11 2.48 0.26 14.56
N THR A 12 1.99 0.38 15.78
CA THR A 12 2.18 1.58 16.62
C THR A 12 3.27 1.31 17.65
N ALA A 13 4.17 2.28 17.83
CA ALA A 13 5.06 2.34 18.98
C ALA A 13 4.33 3.08 20.10
N GLN A 14 3.71 2.38 21.06
CA GLN A 14 3.31 3.02 22.32
C GLN A 14 3.40 2.09 23.52
N GLU A 15 3.99 2.65 24.58
CA GLU A 15 3.98 2.12 25.94
C GLU A 15 2.55 2.13 26.50
N ASN A 16 2.12 0.97 26.99
CA ASN A 16 1.01 0.78 27.93
C ASN A 16 -0.40 1.23 27.49
N GLY A 17 -1.11 0.29 26.86
CA GLY A 17 -2.57 0.28 26.80
C GLY A 17 -3.08 -0.78 25.83
N SER A 18 -3.67 -1.87 26.33
CA SER A 18 -3.95 -3.09 25.57
C SER A 18 -4.85 -2.91 24.34
N PRO A 19 -4.45 -3.52 23.21
CA PRO A 19 -5.32 -4.41 22.44
C PRO A 19 -4.70 -5.81 22.34
N GLN A 20 -5.55 -6.82 22.12
CA GLN A 20 -5.14 -8.23 21.96
C GLN A 20 -4.30 -8.44 20.68
N GLY A 21 -3.02 -8.07 20.74
CA GLY A 21 -2.02 -8.33 19.70
C GLY A 21 -1.00 -9.37 20.15
N ARG A 22 -0.51 -10.20 19.22
CA ARG A 22 0.70 -11.01 19.46
C ARG A 22 1.92 -10.10 19.29
N ALA A 23 2.71 -9.96 20.34
CA ALA A 23 3.97 -9.22 20.29
C ALA A 23 5.03 -10.04 19.52
N PHE A 24 5.65 -9.42 18.51
CA PHE A 24 6.85 -9.96 17.86
C PHE A 24 8.02 -9.03 18.19
N LYS A 25 9.14 -9.58 18.69
CA LYS A 25 10.34 -8.81 19.01
C LYS A 25 11.26 -8.76 17.79
N HIS A 26 11.53 -7.57 17.27
CA HIS A 26 12.62 -7.34 16.33
C HIS A 26 13.30 -6.01 16.69
N GLY A 27 14.48 -6.07 17.33
CA GLY A 27 15.12 -4.89 17.93
C GLY A 27 14.34 -4.33 19.13
N ASP A 28 14.85 -3.30 19.79
CA ASP A 28 14.29 -2.70 21.02
C ASP A 28 12.91 -2.02 20.85
N MET A 29 12.18 -2.27 19.75
CA MET A 29 10.80 -1.85 19.55
C MET A 29 9.83 -3.03 19.73
N ALA A 30 8.93 -2.92 20.71
CA ALA A 30 7.78 -3.81 20.81
C ALA A 30 6.76 -3.46 19.72
N ILE A 31 6.71 -4.24 18.64
CA ILE A 31 5.70 -4.08 17.60
C ILE A 31 4.43 -4.80 18.08
N THR A 32 3.41 -4.04 18.48
CA THR A 32 2.06 -4.57 18.71
C THR A 32 1.30 -4.59 17.40
N SER A 33 1.16 -5.77 16.77
CA SER A 33 0.32 -5.93 15.59
C SER A 33 -1.13 -6.13 16.00
N THR A 34 -1.99 -5.15 15.69
CA THR A 34 -3.44 -5.29 15.80
C THR A 34 -4.02 -5.68 14.45
N VAL A 35 -4.76 -6.79 14.42
CA VAL A 35 -5.39 -7.35 13.21
C VAL A 35 -6.86 -6.92 13.20
N TYR A 36 -7.21 -5.95 12.36
CA TYR A 36 -8.63 -5.61 12.14
C TYR A 36 -9.30 -6.70 11.29
N ARG A 37 -10.62 -6.83 11.36
CA ARG A 37 -11.37 -7.92 10.72
C ARG A 37 -12.24 -7.47 9.56
N ASP A 38 -12.55 -6.20 9.50
CA ASP A 38 -13.23 -5.56 8.40
C ASP A 38 -12.74 -4.12 8.28
N THR A 39 -12.94 -3.54 7.11
CA THR A 39 -12.48 -2.18 6.81
C THR A 39 -13.17 -1.16 7.70
N SER A 40 -14.42 -1.37 8.09
CA SER A 40 -15.16 -0.44 8.96
C SER A 40 -14.53 -0.34 10.35
N ALA A 41 -14.23 -1.47 11.00
CA ALA A 41 -13.58 -1.50 12.31
C ALA A 41 -12.19 -0.85 12.27
N PHE A 42 -11.46 -1.05 11.19
CA PHE A 42 -10.19 -0.34 10.97
C PHE A 42 -10.40 1.17 10.84
N LEU A 43 -11.34 1.62 10.00
CA LEU A 43 -11.57 3.04 9.73
C LEU A 43 -12.05 3.78 10.98
N GLU A 44 -12.82 3.14 11.86
CA GLU A 44 -13.20 3.74 13.14
C GLU A 44 -11.97 3.94 14.04
N ALA A 45 -11.12 2.92 14.21
CA ALA A 45 -9.89 3.06 14.99
C ALA A 45 -8.88 4.05 14.37
N TYR A 46 -8.82 4.11 13.04
CA TYR A 46 -7.90 4.96 12.29
C TYR A 46 -8.10 6.46 12.58
N LYS A 47 -9.33 6.89 12.85
CA LYS A 47 -9.66 8.31 13.12
C LYS A 47 -8.92 8.85 14.34
N ASP A 48 -8.71 8.01 15.35
CA ASP A 48 -8.17 8.40 16.64
C ASP A 48 -6.64 8.31 16.71
N ILE A 49 -6.00 7.69 15.71
CA ILE A 49 -4.55 7.52 15.68
C ILE A 49 -3.90 8.79 15.09
N PRO A 50 -2.94 9.44 15.79
CA PRO A 50 -2.23 10.61 15.25
C PRO A 50 -1.49 10.28 13.95
N ALA A 51 -1.47 11.22 12.99
CA ALA A 51 -0.89 10.97 11.66
C ALA A 51 0.57 10.48 11.70
N VAL A 52 1.36 10.95 12.66
CA VAL A 52 2.76 10.57 12.86
C VAL A 52 2.94 9.11 13.27
N ASP A 53 1.89 8.49 13.82
CA ASP A 53 1.90 7.11 14.32
C ASP A 53 1.19 6.14 13.35
N ARG A 54 0.74 6.64 12.20
CA ARG A 54 -0.03 5.86 11.21
C ARG A 54 0.90 5.03 10.33
N CYS A 55 1.24 3.83 10.80
CA CYS A 55 1.92 2.81 10.02
C CYS A 55 1.04 1.56 9.90
N PHE A 56 0.38 1.41 8.75
CA PHE A 56 -0.52 0.28 8.50
C PHE A 56 -0.15 -0.45 7.21
N ASN A 57 -0.36 -1.76 7.20
CA ASN A 57 -0.21 -2.59 6.02
C ASN A 57 -1.49 -3.39 5.79
N GLU A 58 -1.95 -3.42 4.53
CA GLU A 58 -3.00 -4.36 4.12
C GLU A 58 -2.40 -5.77 3.97
N LEU A 59 -3.10 -6.77 4.49
CA LEU A 59 -2.75 -8.17 4.27
C LEU A 59 -3.64 -8.79 3.19
N THR A 60 -3.08 -8.95 2.00
CA THR A 60 -3.71 -9.77 0.94
C THR A 60 -3.59 -11.24 1.31
N ARG A 61 -4.72 -11.93 1.46
CA ARG A 61 -4.75 -13.34 1.85
C ARG A 61 -4.64 -14.24 0.64
N GLU A 62 -3.83 -15.29 0.74
CA GLU A 62 -3.73 -16.31 -0.29
C GLU A 62 -5.10 -16.90 -0.66
N ARG A 63 -5.29 -17.21 -1.95
CA ARG A 63 -6.48 -17.88 -2.50
C ARG A 63 -7.78 -17.09 -2.35
N ARG A 64 -7.68 -15.77 -2.36
CA ARG A 64 -8.83 -14.88 -2.52
C ARG A 64 -8.65 -14.04 -3.77
N ASP A 65 -9.76 -13.81 -4.46
CA ASP A 65 -9.81 -12.84 -5.54
C ASP A 65 -9.49 -11.46 -4.97
N CYS A 66 -8.58 -10.75 -5.64
CA CYS A 66 -8.19 -9.40 -5.32
C CYS A 66 -8.07 -8.60 -6.60
N ALA A 67 -8.10 -7.27 -6.48
CA ALA A 67 -7.73 -6.40 -7.58
C ALA A 67 -6.30 -6.70 -8.04
N GLU A 68 -6.04 -6.51 -9.33
CA GLU A 68 -4.68 -6.54 -9.86
C GLU A 68 -3.92 -5.32 -9.30
N TYR A 69 -2.76 -5.58 -8.70
CA TYR A 69 -2.01 -4.58 -7.94
C TYR A 69 -0.52 -4.63 -8.28
N TYR A 70 0.08 -3.47 -8.42
CA TYR A 70 1.51 -3.29 -8.67
C TYR A 70 2.11 -2.26 -7.75
N ASN A 71 3.35 -2.52 -7.33
CA ASN A 71 4.22 -1.55 -6.68
C ASN A 71 5.41 -1.27 -7.60
N ILE A 72 5.55 -0.03 -8.06
CA ILE A 72 6.65 0.42 -8.92
C ILE A 72 7.57 1.29 -8.08
N ASP A 73 8.82 0.85 -7.96
CA ASP A 73 9.85 1.55 -7.22
C ASP A 73 11.09 1.77 -8.09
N TRP A 74 11.53 3.02 -8.18
CA TRP A 74 12.70 3.41 -8.96
C TRP A 74 13.48 4.52 -8.23
N GLU A 75 14.72 4.20 -7.83
CA GLU A 75 15.67 5.16 -7.25
C GLU A 75 16.18 6.16 -8.30
N LEU A 76 16.16 7.44 -7.95
CA LEU A 76 16.62 8.54 -8.79
C LEU A 76 18.09 8.82 -8.57
N LYS A 77 18.76 9.27 -9.62
CA LYS A 77 20.15 9.71 -9.52
C LYS A 77 20.19 11.21 -9.25
N ALA A 78 21.28 11.67 -8.62
CA ALA A 78 21.44 13.05 -8.17
C ALA A 78 21.32 14.11 -9.29
N ASP A 79 21.43 13.71 -10.56
CA ASP A 79 21.43 14.58 -11.74
C ASP A 79 20.15 14.46 -12.58
N ASP A 80 19.08 13.86 -12.06
CA ASP A 80 17.79 13.82 -12.77
C ASP A 80 17.13 15.21 -12.68
N ASP A 81 17.38 16.07 -13.67
CA ASP A 81 16.77 17.40 -13.86
C ASP A 81 15.24 17.36 -14.10
N GLN A 82 14.62 16.18 -14.00
CA GLN A 82 13.20 15.97 -14.23
C GLN A 82 12.39 16.21 -12.95
N THR A 83 11.20 16.76 -13.11
CA THR A 83 10.26 16.87 -12.00
C THR A 83 9.75 15.48 -11.61
N ILE A 84 9.57 15.24 -10.30
CA ILE A 84 8.98 13.98 -9.80
C ILE A 84 7.65 13.67 -10.50
N GLN A 85 6.81 14.68 -10.69
CA GLN A 85 5.54 14.51 -11.40
C GLN A 85 5.73 14.00 -12.85
N GLY A 86 6.70 14.54 -13.58
CA GLY A 86 7.01 14.08 -14.94
C GLY A 86 7.51 12.63 -14.96
N LEU A 87 8.37 12.29 -13.99
CA LEU A 87 8.88 10.92 -13.82
C LEU A 87 7.78 9.92 -13.46
N GLU A 88 6.84 10.31 -12.58
CA GLU A 88 5.68 9.49 -12.23
C GLU A 88 4.75 9.26 -13.42
N MET A 89 4.46 10.31 -14.20
CA MET A 89 3.65 10.20 -15.41
C MET A 89 4.32 9.27 -16.44
N TYR A 90 5.64 9.38 -16.59
CA TYR A 90 6.42 8.51 -17.45
C TYR A 90 6.34 7.05 -16.96
N ALA A 91 6.64 6.81 -15.68
CA ALA A 91 6.61 5.47 -15.08
C ALA A 91 5.22 4.82 -15.22
N PHE A 92 4.14 5.57 -14.95
CA PHE A 92 2.78 5.08 -15.10
C PHE A 92 2.42 4.75 -16.56
N SER A 93 2.78 5.63 -17.50
CA SER A 93 2.52 5.40 -18.93
C SER A 93 3.28 4.17 -19.45
N SER A 94 4.56 4.04 -19.09
CA SER A 94 5.37 2.87 -19.45
C SER A 94 4.84 1.58 -18.82
N PHE A 95 4.36 1.63 -17.58
CA PHE A 95 3.67 0.51 -16.95
C PHE A 95 2.44 0.10 -17.75
N LEU A 96 1.56 1.04 -18.09
CA LEU A 96 0.29 0.73 -18.74
C LEU A 96 0.51 0.08 -20.11
N GLU A 97 1.46 0.59 -20.88
CA GLU A 97 1.87 0.01 -22.16
C GLU A 97 2.42 -1.42 -21.98
N ALA A 98 3.34 -1.61 -21.03
CA ALA A 98 3.94 -2.92 -20.78
C ALA A 98 2.90 -3.95 -20.31
N ARG A 99 1.99 -3.54 -19.42
CA ARG A 99 0.91 -4.38 -18.91
C ARG A 99 -0.01 -4.82 -20.04
N ASN A 100 -0.49 -3.88 -20.87
CA ASN A 100 -1.37 -4.21 -21.99
C ASN A 100 -0.69 -5.05 -23.07
N ARG A 101 0.64 -4.92 -23.24
CA ARG A 101 1.41 -5.85 -24.09
C ARG A 101 1.50 -7.25 -23.50
N PHE A 102 1.60 -7.38 -22.18
CA PHE A 102 1.68 -8.66 -21.48
C PHE A 102 0.33 -9.41 -21.45
N LYS A 103 -0.79 -8.67 -21.35
CA LYS A 103 -2.17 -9.22 -21.35
C LYS A 103 -3.06 -8.49 -22.35
N PRO A 104 -2.85 -8.69 -23.67
CA PRO A 104 -3.58 -7.97 -24.70
C PRO A 104 -5.06 -8.34 -24.76
N GLU A 105 -5.47 -9.48 -24.21
CA GLU A 105 -6.87 -9.94 -24.21
C GLU A 105 -7.76 -9.15 -23.24
N TYR A 106 -7.15 -8.48 -22.26
CA TYR A 106 -7.85 -7.71 -21.22
C TYR A 106 -7.21 -6.32 -21.09
N PRO A 107 -7.30 -5.46 -22.11
CA PRO A 107 -6.66 -4.15 -22.07
C PRO A 107 -7.22 -3.31 -20.92
N VAL A 108 -6.34 -2.57 -20.25
CA VAL A 108 -6.68 -1.60 -19.20
C VAL A 108 -6.39 -0.21 -19.69
N ILE A 109 -7.30 0.72 -19.39
CA ILE A 109 -7.13 2.15 -19.64
C ILE A 109 -6.78 2.89 -18.35
N SER A 110 -6.25 4.10 -18.50
CA SER A 110 -5.82 4.95 -17.38
C SER A 110 -6.91 5.13 -16.32
N GLU A 111 -8.16 5.31 -16.73
CA GLU A 111 -9.31 5.58 -15.87
C GLU A 111 -9.71 4.40 -14.98
N GLN A 112 -9.26 3.18 -15.32
CA GLN A 112 -9.44 1.98 -14.50
C GLN A 112 -8.33 1.81 -13.47
N CYS A 113 -7.28 2.63 -13.54
CA CYS A 113 -6.16 2.59 -12.61
C CYS A 113 -6.35 3.64 -11.52
N ARG A 114 -6.37 3.20 -10.27
CA ARG A 114 -6.14 4.09 -9.13
C ARG A 114 -4.63 4.12 -8.85
N VAL A 115 -4.03 5.29 -9.04
CA VAL A 115 -2.60 5.54 -8.80
C VAL A 115 -2.44 6.28 -7.47
N LEU A 116 -1.65 5.72 -6.56
CA LEU A 116 -1.27 6.36 -5.29
C LEU A 116 0.24 6.61 -5.31
N SER A 117 0.62 7.87 -5.13
CA SER A 117 2.02 8.28 -5.06
C SER A 117 2.54 8.20 -3.63
N ALA A 118 3.71 7.58 -3.48
CA ALA A 118 4.57 7.66 -2.31
C ALA A 118 5.98 8.17 -2.70
N SER A 119 6.08 8.87 -3.84
CA SER A 119 7.36 9.35 -4.37
C SER A 119 8.00 10.41 -3.47
N SER A 120 9.32 10.47 -3.53
CA SER A 120 10.15 11.43 -2.81
C SER A 120 11.20 12.02 -3.76
N LYS A 121 12.02 12.95 -3.26
CA LYS A 121 13.08 13.57 -4.07
C LYS A 121 14.14 12.58 -4.58
N SER A 122 14.26 11.41 -3.94
CA SER A 122 15.26 10.40 -4.30
C SER A 122 14.66 9.17 -4.96
N LYS A 123 13.34 9.06 -5.07
CA LYS A 123 12.68 7.83 -5.50
C LYS A 123 11.30 8.10 -6.08
N VAL A 124 11.02 7.50 -7.24
CA VAL A 124 9.65 7.32 -7.74
C VAL A 124 9.06 6.07 -7.09
N SER A 125 7.91 6.20 -6.44
CA SER A 125 7.21 5.10 -5.78
C SER A 125 5.70 5.21 -6.05
N LEU A 126 5.18 4.29 -6.85
CA LEU A 126 3.78 4.26 -7.27
C LEU A 126 3.12 2.94 -6.88
N HIS A 127 2.00 3.05 -6.18
CA HIS A 127 1.08 1.95 -5.96
C HIS A 127 -0.05 2.05 -7.00
N ILE A 128 -0.25 1.01 -7.80
CA ILE A 128 -1.27 0.98 -8.86
C ILE A 128 -2.25 -0.15 -8.56
N VAL A 129 -3.53 0.20 -8.46
CA VAL A 129 -4.64 -0.75 -8.31
C VAL A 129 -5.52 -0.65 -9.55
N ILE A 130 -5.78 -1.78 -10.22
CA ILE A 130 -6.69 -1.85 -11.37
C ILE A 130 -8.08 -2.23 -10.87
N GLN A 131 -9.10 -1.44 -11.24
CA GLN A 131 -10.49 -1.56 -10.77
C GLN A 131 -11.44 -2.09 -11.84
#